data_AF-H0E2N5-F1
#
_entry.id   AF-H0E2N5-F1
#
_cell.length_a   1.000
_cell.length_b   1.000
_cell.length_c   1.000
_cell.angle_alpha   90.00
_cell.angle_beta   90.00
_cell.angle_gamma   90.00
#
_symmetry.space_group_name_H-M   'P 1'
#
loop_
_entity.id
_entity.type
_entity.pdbx_description
1 polymer ?
#
loop_
_entity_poly.entity_id
_entity_poly.type
_entity_poly.pdbx_seq_one_letter_code
_entity_poly.pdbx_strand_id
1 'polypeptide(L)'
;MRRRWCGAGAALVGVGVAAGAVAALAVPEHETRSATALAAPILRERPAQVVPARTAAVQPRVVGAVIVAARVRDPAGGPDWAVWRFNARRPSFTEGRALDRFDPVRCAQLVRLVGDRAGWLDGEGTFRPVRPGSAATPSNCLTRREDRDGAGFAEAIHPLRGLGGPSPQISTTIVWGGAGATARNVRVRLAGRLRAVPQAREGTILMSVDRRFYGAHVPVVAEYPGRGTVDSQRRQEQAEKRMNREAPRWLRRRLGETRAAAPRQDATVRIGARAADPSGGLPFGVPIARGPRGWCAGQPGRIVEDHVGYVDRRTGLLRDLALGTMNCSHPTPGRESLLGVRGGGDLGQEPPDRADAGSDRVARRALPDVTYVAGMVSPQLRTLTLRSPRDVRTVVPQGPAHVYLVVYDGRFTTGTLRYEGRYADGRIQRQSTRLSGF
;
A
#
# COMPACT_ATOMS: atom_id res chain seq x y z
N MET A 1 7.26 -26.07 63.75
CA MET A 1 6.22 -25.05 64.02
C MET A 1 4.96 -25.40 63.26
N ARG A 2 3.84 -25.41 63.96
CA ARG A 2 2.49 -25.79 63.51
C ARG A 2 1.88 -24.71 62.60
N ARG A 3 1.13 -25.10 61.57
CA ARG A 3 -0.34 -24.89 61.45
C ARG A 3 -0.87 -25.47 60.12
N ARG A 4 -1.65 -26.55 60.25
CA ARG A 4 -2.77 -26.92 59.35
C ARG A 4 -3.83 -25.81 59.42
N TRP A 5 -4.66 -25.63 58.39
CA TRP A 5 -6.12 -25.45 58.53
C TRP A 5 -6.81 -25.82 57.21
N CYS A 6 -7.74 -26.76 57.31
CA CYS A 6 -8.75 -27.11 56.31
C CYS A 6 -9.90 -26.11 56.37
N GLY A 7 -10.69 -25.99 55.30
CA GLY A 7 -11.98 -25.31 55.33
C GLY A 7 -12.77 -25.57 54.05
N ALA A 8 -13.62 -26.60 54.09
CA ALA A 8 -14.69 -26.84 53.13
C ALA A 8 -15.95 -26.05 53.53
N GLY A 9 -16.77 -25.68 52.55
CA GLY A 9 -18.13 -25.16 52.74
C GLY A 9 -18.66 -24.71 51.37
N ALA A 10 -19.48 -25.52 50.69
CA ALA A 10 -20.93 -25.69 50.85
C ALA A 10 -21.72 -24.78 49.90
N ALA A 11 -22.67 -25.39 49.22
CA ALA A 11 -23.45 -24.91 48.08
C ALA A 11 -24.48 -23.83 48.45
N LEU A 12 -24.90 -23.04 47.45
CA LEU A 12 -26.21 -22.40 47.44
C LEU A 12 -26.77 -22.35 46.02
N VAL A 13 -27.86 -23.09 45.86
CA VAL A 13 -28.78 -23.09 44.72
C VAL A 13 -29.61 -21.81 44.76
N GLY A 14 -29.69 -21.10 43.64
CA GLY A 14 -30.56 -19.94 43.47
C GLY A 14 -31.31 -20.06 42.14
N VAL A 15 -32.55 -20.52 42.21
CA VAL A 15 -33.56 -20.48 41.15
C VAL A 15 -34.05 -19.03 41.00
N GLY A 16 -34.07 -18.51 39.77
CA GLY A 16 -34.66 -17.21 39.45
C GLY A 16 -35.40 -17.29 38.11
N VAL A 17 -36.72 -17.24 38.18
CA VAL A 17 -37.68 -17.33 37.07
C VAL A 17 -38.04 -15.93 36.54
N ALA A 18 -38.05 -15.84 35.21
CA ALA A 18 -38.84 -15.00 34.27
C ALA A 18 -39.13 -13.50 34.52
N ALA A 19 -38.86 -12.70 33.48
CA ALA A 19 -39.84 -11.75 32.93
C ALA A 19 -39.48 -11.45 31.46
N GLY A 20 -40.45 -11.69 30.56
CA GLY A 20 -40.31 -11.49 29.13
C GLY A 20 -40.59 -10.05 28.69
N ALA A 21 -40.05 -9.70 27.53
CA ALA A 21 -40.57 -8.64 26.68
C ALA A 21 -40.43 -9.11 25.23
N VAL A 22 -41.52 -9.63 24.66
CA VAL A 22 -41.66 -9.89 23.22
C VAL A 22 -42.05 -8.56 22.59
N ALA A 23 -41.10 -7.89 21.94
CA ALA A 23 -41.41 -6.78 21.06
C ALA A 23 -41.84 -7.35 19.70
N ALA A 24 -43.16 -7.45 19.49
CA ALA A 24 -43.73 -7.65 18.17
C ALA A 24 -43.54 -6.36 17.36
N LEU A 25 -42.51 -6.34 16.50
CA LEU A 25 -42.39 -5.32 15.46
C LEU A 25 -43.17 -5.81 14.24
N ALA A 26 -44.21 -5.03 13.90
CA ALA A 26 -45.02 -5.19 12.72
C ALA A 26 -44.12 -5.26 11.46
N VAL A 27 -44.20 -6.37 10.75
CA VAL A 27 -43.69 -6.50 9.38
C VAL A 27 -44.71 -5.79 8.49
N PRO A 28 -44.35 -4.70 7.79
CA PRO A 28 -45.23 -4.14 6.78
C PRO A 28 -45.33 -5.14 5.63
N GLU A 29 -46.55 -5.57 5.33
CA GLU A 29 -46.86 -6.31 4.11
C GLU A 29 -46.49 -5.43 2.91
N HIS A 30 -45.40 -5.78 2.23
CA HIS A 30 -45.05 -5.16 0.96
C HIS A 30 -46.00 -5.72 -0.11
N GLU A 31 -46.99 -4.91 -0.50
CA GLU A 31 -47.73 -5.06 -1.74
C GLU A 31 -46.75 -5.36 -2.89
N THR A 32 -46.87 -6.56 -3.45
CA THR A 32 -46.13 -6.98 -4.62
C THR A 32 -46.78 -6.32 -5.84
N ARG A 33 -46.48 -5.04 -6.08
CA ARG A 33 -46.78 -4.42 -7.37
C ARG A 33 -45.85 -5.03 -8.42
N SER A 34 -46.41 -5.92 -9.25
CA SER A 34 -45.81 -6.36 -10.50
C SER A 34 -45.46 -5.13 -11.34
N ALA A 35 -44.18 -4.77 -11.36
CA ALA A 35 -43.67 -3.76 -12.28
C ALA A 35 -43.60 -4.39 -13.67
N THR A 36 -44.53 -4.00 -14.54
CA THR A 36 -44.45 -4.28 -15.97
C THR A 36 -43.16 -3.64 -16.50
N ALA A 37 -42.16 -4.47 -16.79
CA ALA A 37 -40.89 -4.03 -17.35
C ALA A 37 -41.12 -3.48 -18.77
N LEU A 38 -41.19 -2.15 -18.89
CA LEU A 38 -41.03 -1.48 -20.17
C LEU A 38 -39.59 -1.73 -20.65
N ALA A 39 -39.46 -2.47 -21.75
CA ALA A 39 -38.19 -2.72 -22.41
C ALA A 39 -37.52 -1.37 -22.75
N ALA A 40 -36.45 -1.03 -22.03
CA ALA A 40 -35.64 0.12 -22.34
C ALA A 40 -34.93 -0.12 -23.70
N PRO A 41 -34.85 0.88 -24.57
CA PRO A 41 -34.13 0.75 -25.84
C PRO A 41 -32.67 0.40 -25.56
N ILE A 42 -32.20 -0.66 -26.20
CA ILE A 42 -30.80 -1.09 -26.19
C ILE A 42 -29.98 0.03 -26.84
N LEU A 43 -29.39 0.88 -25.99
CA LEU A 43 -28.39 1.84 -26.41
C LEU A 43 -27.15 1.04 -26.84
N ARG A 44 -26.93 0.97 -28.17
CA ARG A 44 -25.68 0.46 -28.74
C ARG A 44 -24.52 1.29 -28.17
N GLU A 45 -23.82 0.72 -27.20
CA GLU A 45 -22.57 1.29 -26.70
C GLU A 45 -21.59 1.40 -27.86
N ARG A 46 -21.09 2.62 -28.09
CA ARG A 46 -19.95 2.81 -28.97
C ARG A 46 -18.76 2.07 -28.35
N PRO A 47 -18.02 1.25 -29.10
CA PRO A 47 -16.83 0.60 -28.58
C PRO A 47 -15.90 1.66 -28.00
N ALA A 48 -15.50 1.45 -26.73
CA ALA A 48 -14.62 2.35 -26.03
C ALA A 48 -13.34 2.55 -26.84
N GLN A 49 -13.01 3.81 -27.11
CA GLN A 49 -11.79 4.17 -27.80
C GLN A 49 -10.64 3.88 -26.83
N VAL A 50 -9.81 2.88 -27.13
CA VAL A 50 -8.62 2.53 -26.36
C VAL A 50 -7.70 3.76 -26.32
N VAL A 51 -7.69 4.48 -25.20
CA VAL A 51 -6.74 5.57 -24.98
C VAL A 51 -5.39 4.92 -24.71
N PRO A 52 -4.37 5.07 -25.58
CA PRO A 52 -3.05 4.52 -25.31
C PRO A 52 -2.52 5.12 -24.00
N ALA A 53 -2.18 4.26 -23.05
CA ALA A 53 -1.58 4.67 -21.79
C ALA A 53 -0.39 5.61 -22.10
N ARG A 54 -0.50 6.89 -21.70
CA ARG A 54 0.47 7.97 -22.00
C ARG A 54 1.89 7.72 -21.47
N THR A 55 2.09 6.62 -20.76
CA THR A 55 3.40 6.10 -20.36
C THR A 55 3.44 4.60 -20.61
N ALA A 56 3.39 4.17 -21.88
CA ALA A 56 3.82 2.82 -22.22
C ALA A 56 5.28 2.71 -21.76
N ALA A 57 5.50 2.10 -20.60
CA ALA A 57 6.84 1.90 -20.06
C ALA A 57 7.62 1.12 -21.12
N VAL A 58 8.56 1.78 -21.79
CA VAL A 58 9.32 1.15 -22.87
C VAL A 58 10.03 -0.05 -22.28
N GLN A 59 9.66 -1.24 -22.77
CA GLN A 59 10.20 -2.49 -22.25
C GLN A 59 11.71 -2.53 -22.52
N PRO A 60 12.53 -2.85 -21.50
CA PRO A 60 13.96 -2.97 -21.71
C PRO A 60 14.24 -4.13 -22.68
N ARG A 61 15.10 -3.91 -23.67
CA ARG A 61 15.50 -4.97 -24.61
C ARG A 61 16.55 -5.85 -23.93
N VAL A 62 16.19 -7.09 -23.65
CA VAL A 62 17.08 -8.09 -23.04
C VAL A 62 18.28 -8.35 -23.95
N VAL A 63 19.47 -8.48 -23.37
CA VAL A 63 20.75 -8.74 -24.06
C VAL A 63 21.49 -9.86 -23.34
N GLY A 64 21.88 -10.89 -24.09
CA GLY A 64 22.65 -12.02 -23.57
C GLY A 64 21.81 -13.03 -22.78
N ALA A 65 22.49 -13.81 -21.95
CA ALA A 65 21.87 -14.88 -21.18
C ALA A 65 20.96 -14.35 -20.05
N VAL A 66 19.93 -15.12 -19.75
CA VAL A 66 19.05 -14.94 -18.59
C VAL A 66 19.33 -16.08 -17.63
N ILE A 67 19.63 -15.77 -16.39
CA ILE A 67 19.96 -16.78 -15.37
C ILE A 67 18.98 -16.72 -14.20
N VAL A 68 18.71 -17.87 -13.59
CA VAL A 68 18.04 -17.94 -12.29
C VAL A 68 19.10 -17.69 -11.22
N ALA A 69 19.14 -16.48 -10.67
CA ALA A 69 20.17 -16.09 -9.70
C ALA A 69 19.84 -16.55 -8.28
N ALA A 70 18.55 -16.60 -7.93
CA ALA A 70 18.06 -17.07 -6.63
C ALA A 70 16.76 -17.86 -6.80
N ARG A 71 16.54 -18.83 -5.92
CA ARG A 71 15.32 -19.65 -5.85
C ARG A 71 14.96 -19.93 -4.39
N VAL A 72 13.69 -19.84 -4.03
CA VAL A 72 13.18 -20.24 -2.72
C VAL A 72 11.85 -20.96 -2.88
N ARG A 73 11.63 -22.02 -2.08
CA ARG A 73 10.34 -22.73 -2.06
C ARG A 73 9.24 -21.81 -1.58
N ASP A 74 8.05 -21.94 -2.15
CA ASP A 74 6.87 -21.26 -1.63
C ASP A 74 6.41 -21.96 -0.34
N PRO A 75 6.44 -21.29 0.83
CA PRO A 75 5.99 -21.92 2.08
C PRO A 75 4.51 -22.32 2.04
N ALA A 76 3.71 -21.73 1.13
CA ALA A 76 2.31 -22.07 0.96
C ALA A 76 2.07 -23.24 -0.01
N GLY A 77 3.12 -24.01 -0.36
CA GLY A 77 3.04 -25.22 -1.19
C GLY A 77 2.91 -24.97 -2.70
N GLY A 78 2.98 -23.73 -3.15
CA GLY A 78 2.88 -23.37 -4.58
C GLY A 78 4.22 -23.52 -5.34
N PRO A 79 4.22 -23.15 -6.63
CA PRO A 79 5.42 -23.07 -7.47
C PRO A 79 6.56 -22.28 -6.84
N ASP A 80 7.82 -22.64 -7.06
CA ASP A 80 8.93 -21.94 -6.41
C ASP A 80 9.03 -20.47 -6.85
N TRP A 81 9.47 -19.62 -5.93
CA TRP A 81 9.87 -18.25 -6.24
C TRP A 81 11.29 -18.25 -6.80
N ALA A 82 11.53 -17.43 -7.81
CA ALA A 82 12.85 -17.22 -8.36
C ALA A 82 13.08 -15.78 -8.79
N VAL A 83 14.35 -15.38 -8.80
CA VAL A 83 14.78 -14.11 -9.37
C VAL A 83 15.62 -14.39 -10.60
N TRP A 84 15.14 -13.90 -11.74
CA TRP A 84 15.91 -13.81 -12.97
C TRP A 84 16.85 -12.61 -12.93
N ARG A 85 18.08 -12.82 -13.39
CA ARG A 85 19.04 -11.76 -13.70
C ARG A 85 19.34 -11.78 -15.19
N PHE A 86 19.37 -10.59 -15.79
CA PHE A 86 19.74 -10.42 -17.19
C PHE A 86 20.26 -9.01 -17.45
N ASN A 87 21.10 -8.87 -18.47
CA ASN A 87 21.45 -7.55 -18.99
C ASN A 87 20.35 -7.08 -19.94
N ALA A 88 20.12 -5.78 -19.97
CA ALA A 88 19.20 -5.18 -20.92
C ALA A 88 19.69 -3.82 -21.39
N ARG A 89 19.02 -3.27 -22.40
CA ARG A 89 19.22 -1.92 -22.93
C ARG A 89 17.93 -1.14 -22.73
N ARG A 90 18.01 -0.01 -22.03
CA ARG A 90 16.88 0.90 -21.80
C ARG A 90 17.09 2.20 -22.57
N PRO A 91 16.08 2.74 -23.27
CA PRO A 91 16.20 4.06 -23.87
C PRO A 91 16.45 5.09 -22.77
N SER A 92 17.42 5.97 -23.02
CA SER A 92 17.71 7.10 -22.16
C SER A 92 16.67 8.19 -22.41
N PHE A 93 16.20 8.85 -21.36
CA PHE A 93 15.24 9.95 -21.48
C PHE A 93 15.84 11.23 -20.91
N THR A 94 15.73 12.32 -21.65
CA THR A 94 16.06 13.67 -21.17
C THR A 94 14.87 14.56 -21.48
N GLU A 95 14.35 15.24 -20.47
CA GLU A 95 13.23 16.20 -20.61
C GLU A 95 11.99 15.63 -21.34
N GLY A 96 11.69 14.35 -21.11
CA GLY A 96 10.53 13.68 -21.73
C GLY A 96 10.72 13.27 -23.19
N ARG A 97 11.90 13.50 -23.78
CA ARG A 97 12.27 12.96 -25.10
C ARG A 97 13.09 11.70 -24.94
N ALA A 98 12.71 10.65 -25.67
CA ALA A 98 13.55 9.47 -25.82
C ALA A 98 14.79 9.87 -26.63
N LEU A 99 15.97 9.57 -26.10
CA LEU A 99 17.21 9.67 -26.84
C LEU A 99 17.43 8.37 -27.62
N ASP A 100 18.06 8.44 -28.79
CA ASP A 100 18.54 7.25 -29.54
C ASP A 100 19.64 6.47 -28.79
N ARG A 101 20.01 6.94 -27.60
CA ARG A 101 20.98 6.30 -26.72
C ARG A 101 20.28 5.26 -25.85
N PHE A 102 20.74 4.02 -25.95
CA PHE A 102 20.36 2.95 -25.04
C PHE A 102 21.44 2.74 -23.99
N ASP A 103 21.09 2.95 -22.73
CA ASP A 103 22.01 2.67 -21.63
C ASP A 103 21.89 1.19 -21.23
N PRO A 104 23.03 0.47 -21.11
CA PRO A 104 23.02 -0.88 -20.57
C PRO A 104 22.63 -0.83 -19.10
N VAL A 105 21.73 -1.73 -18.73
CA VAL A 105 21.18 -1.88 -17.38
C VAL A 105 21.23 -3.35 -16.97
N ARG A 106 21.36 -3.60 -15.67
CA ARG A 106 21.22 -4.94 -15.10
C ARG A 106 19.87 -5.03 -14.41
N CYS A 107 19.07 -6.01 -14.82
CA CYS A 107 17.72 -6.19 -14.33
C CYS A 107 17.64 -7.42 -13.42
N ALA A 108 16.87 -7.29 -12.35
CA ALA A 108 16.34 -8.39 -11.57
C ALA A 108 14.83 -8.47 -11.80
N GLN A 109 14.30 -9.67 -12.04
CA GLN A 109 12.87 -9.88 -12.26
C GLN A 109 12.39 -11.05 -11.42
N LEU A 110 11.38 -10.80 -10.59
CA LEU A 110 10.77 -11.83 -9.77
C LEU A 110 9.77 -12.65 -10.62
N VAL A 111 9.87 -13.98 -10.51
CA VAL A 111 9.04 -14.94 -11.26
C VAL A 111 8.66 -16.13 -10.38
N ARG A 112 7.67 -16.90 -10.84
CA ARG A 112 7.31 -18.23 -10.34
C ARG A 112 7.84 -19.29 -11.32
N LEU A 113 8.34 -20.42 -10.79
CA LEU A 113 8.82 -21.55 -11.60
C LEU A 113 7.85 -22.73 -11.52
N VAL A 114 7.27 -23.11 -12.66
CA VAL A 114 6.41 -24.29 -12.83
C VAL A 114 7.09 -25.24 -13.81
N GLY A 115 7.67 -26.32 -13.31
CA GLY A 115 8.54 -27.18 -14.11
C GLY A 115 9.77 -26.42 -14.62
N ASP A 116 9.96 -26.42 -15.93
CA ASP A 116 11.00 -25.67 -16.66
C ASP A 116 10.54 -24.26 -17.09
N ARG A 117 9.27 -23.91 -16.83
CA ARG A 117 8.68 -22.65 -17.26
C ARG A 117 8.75 -21.61 -16.16
N ALA A 118 9.10 -20.40 -16.53
CA ALA A 118 8.96 -19.24 -15.68
C ALA A 118 7.75 -18.41 -16.09
N GLY A 119 7.06 -17.92 -15.07
CA GLY A 119 5.83 -17.18 -15.25
C GLY A 119 5.45 -16.41 -14.00
N TRP A 120 4.17 -16.13 -13.91
CA TRP A 120 3.57 -15.41 -12.81
C TRP A 120 2.23 -16.07 -12.47
N LEU A 121 1.92 -16.18 -11.18
CA LEU A 121 0.60 -16.57 -10.72
C LEU A 121 -0.17 -15.30 -10.37
N ASP A 122 -1.28 -15.05 -11.07
CA ASP A 122 -2.16 -13.94 -10.71
C ASP A 122 -2.97 -14.23 -9.45
N GLY A 123 -3.79 -13.27 -9.01
CA GLY A 123 -4.58 -13.36 -7.77
C GLY A 123 -5.65 -14.45 -7.78
N GLU A 124 -5.95 -15.02 -8.95
CA GLU A 124 -6.85 -16.16 -9.15
C GLU A 124 -6.09 -17.50 -9.23
N GLY A 125 -4.77 -17.49 -9.07
CA GLY A 125 -3.93 -18.68 -9.19
C GLY A 125 -3.69 -19.12 -10.63
N THR A 126 -3.99 -18.30 -11.63
CA THR A 126 -3.72 -18.63 -13.04
C THR A 126 -2.25 -18.37 -13.36
N PHE A 127 -1.54 -19.41 -13.82
CA PHE A 127 -0.16 -19.27 -14.26
C PHE A 127 -0.07 -18.68 -15.66
N ARG A 128 0.66 -17.57 -15.78
CA ARG A 128 0.93 -16.87 -17.04
C ARG A 128 2.44 -16.90 -17.30
N PRO A 129 2.90 -17.59 -18.35
CA PRO A 129 4.31 -17.56 -18.74
C PRO A 129 4.75 -16.12 -19.01
N VAL A 130 5.96 -15.77 -18.58
CA VAL A 130 6.49 -14.41 -18.77
C VAL A 130 7.84 -14.46 -19.47
N ARG A 131 8.05 -13.50 -20.38
CA ARG A 131 9.35 -13.29 -21.02
C ARG A 131 10.21 -12.36 -20.14
N PRO A 132 11.54 -12.54 -20.12
CA PRO A 132 12.44 -11.62 -19.46
C PRO A 132 12.23 -10.19 -19.96
N GLY A 133 12.20 -9.21 -19.05
CA GLY A 133 11.93 -7.80 -19.36
C GLY A 133 10.45 -7.44 -19.51
N SER A 134 9.53 -8.41 -19.43
CA SER A 134 8.09 -8.17 -19.44
C SER A 134 7.65 -7.34 -18.23
N ALA A 135 6.75 -6.38 -18.46
CA ALA A 135 6.10 -5.61 -17.40
C ALA A 135 5.02 -6.42 -16.63
N ALA A 136 4.84 -7.70 -16.93
CA ALA A 136 3.85 -8.57 -16.29
C ALA A 136 4.26 -9.06 -14.88
N THR A 137 5.51 -8.82 -14.46
CA THR A 137 5.97 -9.17 -13.10
C THR A 137 6.81 -8.04 -12.50
N PRO A 138 6.99 -8.03 -11.17
CA PRO A 138 7.91 -7.12 -10.51
C PRO A 138 9.31 -7.24 -11.10
N SER A 139 9.84 -6.12 -11.57
CA SER A 139 11.20 -6.03 -12.07
C SER A 139 11.86 -4.75 -11.56
N ASN A 140 13.16 -4.82 -11.32
CA ASN A 140 13.97 -3.67 -10.97
C ASN A 140 15.22 -3.70 -11.84
N CYS A 141 15.32 -2.72 -12.73
CA CYS A 141 16.51 -2.49 -13.54
C CYS A 141 17.29 -1.35 -12.90
N LEU A 142 18.40 -1.71 -12.27
CA LEU A 142 19.32 -0.75 -11.69
C LEU A 142 20.19 -0.15 -12.82
N THR A 143 20.83 0.99 -12.54
CA THR A 143 21.85 1.56 -13.43
C THR A 143 23.02 0.57 -13.59
N ARG A 144 24.06 0.91 -14.37
CA ARG A 144 25.19 0.00 -14.67
C ARG A 144 25.86 -0.64 -13.43
N ARG A 145 25.69 -0.06 -12.24
CA ARG A 145 26.18 -0.62 -10.96
C ARG A 145 25.07 -1.44 -10.31
N GLU A 146 25.38 -2.70 -9.99
CA GLU A 146 24.44 -3.64 -9.36
C GLU A 146 24.01 -3.24 -7.95
N ASP A 147 24.83 -2.41 -7.31
CA ASP A 147 24.54 -1.71 -6.07
C ASP A 147 24.20 -0.26 -6.43
N ARG A 148 23.22 0.37 -5.75
CA ARG A 148 22.92 1.81 -5.94
C ARG A 148 24.07 2.63 -5.36
N ASP A 149 25.18 2.71 -6.11
CA ASP A 149 26.45 3.26 -5.68
C ASP A 149 27.04 2.57 -4.43
N GLY A 150 26.92 1.25 -4.29
CA GLY A 150 27.35 0.52 -3.08
C GLY A 150 26.30 0.34 -1.99
N ALA A 151 25.02 0.50 -2.30
CA ALA A 151 23.95 0.18 -1.38
C ALA A 151 23.03 -0.85 -1.99
N GLY A 152 22.80 -1.93 -1.24
CA GLY A 152 21.79 -2.90 -1.61
C GLY A 152 20.40 -2.30 -1.50
N PHE A 153 19.46 -2.89 -2.24
CA PHE A 153 18.03 -2.61 -2.13
C PHE A 153 17.28 -3.92 -1.92
N ALA A 154 16.22 -3.87 -1.12
CA ALA A 154 15.22 -4.91 -1.07
C ALA A 154 13.84 -4.28 -0.87
N GLU A 155 12.83 -4.94 -1.42
CA GLU A 155 11.42 -4.61 -1.22
C GLU A 155 10.66 -5.87 -0.79
N ALA A 156 9.52 -5.67 -0.13
CA ALA A 156 8.59 -6.74 0.18
C ALA A 156 7.36 -6.64 -0.73
N ILE A 157 6.87 -7.78 -1.17
CA ILE A 157 5.60 -7.88 -1.90
C ILE A 157 4.74 -8.99 -1.31
N HIS A 158 3.42 -8.86 -1.47
CA HIS A 158 2.42 -9.72 -0.84
C HIS A 158 1.52 -10.32 -1.93
N PRO A 159 1.81 -11.54 -2.41
CA PRO A 159 0.97 -12.25 -3.36
C PRO A 159 -0.41 -12.55 -2.74
N LEU A 160 -1.44 -12.14 -3.44
CA LEU A 160 -2.83 -12.28 -3.03
C LEU A 160 -3.44 -13.59 -3.56
N ARG A 161 -4.38 -14.14 -2.79
CA ARG A 161 -5.27 -15.23 -3.21
C ARG A 161 -6.72 -14.76 -3.13
N GLY A 162 -7.56 -15.24 -4.04
CA GLY A 162 -9.00 -14.97 -4.05
C GLY A 162 -9.31 -13.50 -4.36
N LEU A 163 -8.59 -12.92 -5.31
CA LEU A 163 -8.70 -11.49 -5.64
C LEU A 163 -10.09 -11.11 -6.21
N GLY A 164 -10.78 -12.04 -6.85
CA GLY A 164 -12.16 -11.90 -7.33
C GLY A 164 -13.20 -12.04 -6.21
N GLY A 165 -12.80 -12.48 -5.02
CA GLY A 165 -13.66 -12.58 -3.86
C GLY A 165 -13.77 -11.28 -3.05
N PRO A 166 -14.73 -11.20 -2.11
CA PRO A 166 -14.89 -10.04 -1.23
C PRO A 166 -13.75 -9.88 -0.20
N SER A 167 -12.95 -10.92 0.00
CA SER A 167 -11.95 -11.00 1.07
C SER A 167 -10.64 -11.64 0.56
N PRO A 168 -9.86 -10.95 -0.29
CA PRO A 168 -8.55 -11.43 -0.70
C PRO A 168 -7.65 -11.61 0.52
N GLN A 169 -6.74 -12.58 0.41
CA GLN A 169 -5.84 -12.94 1.50
C GLN A 169 -4.39 -12.88 1.06
N ILE A 170 -3.51 -12.52 2.00
CA ILE A 170 -2.07 -12.56 1.75
C ILE A 170 -1.60 -14.01 1.93
N SER A 171 -1.08 -14.58 0.85
CA SER A 171 -0.60 -15.97 0.87
C SER A 171 0.77 -16.11 1.53
N THR A 172 1.67 -15.18 1.26
CA THR A 172 3.02 -15.12 1.80
C THR A 172 3.56 -13.69 1.65
N THR A 173 4.73 -13.41 2.23
CA THR A 173 5.47 -12.18 1.93
C THR A 173 6.83 -12.54 1.37
N ILE A 174 7.16 -11.97 0.21
CA ILE A 174 8.43 -12.20 -0.49
C ILE A 174 9.29 -10.96 -0.39
N VAL A 175 10.46 -11.11 0.22
CA VAL A 175 11.49 -10.08 0.25
C VAL A 175 12.48 -10.38 -0.86
N TRP A 176 12.66 -9.44 -1.78
CA TRP A 176 13.54 -9.62 -2.93
C TRP A 176 14.27 -8.33 -3.30
N GLY A 177 15.40 -8.47 -3.99
CA GLY A 177 16.19 -7.34 -4.45
C GLY A 177 17.64 -7.70 -4.79
N GLY A 178 18.58 -6.81 -4.50
CA GLY A 178 19.99 -7.04 -4.78
C GLY A 178 20.93 -6.16 -3.97
N ALA A 179 22.06 -6.73 -3.57
CA ALA A 179 23.20 -6.08 -2.93
C ALA A 179 24.42 -5.95 -3.87
N GLY A 180 24.41 -6.60 -5.03
CA GLY A 180 25.50 -6.59 -6.00
C GLY A 180 26.53 -7.69 -5.77
N ALA A 181 27.26 -8.08 -6.82
CA ALA A 181 28.09 -9.29 -6.84
C ALA A 181 29.29 -9.27 -5.87
N THR A 182 29.75 -8.09 -5.45
CA THR A 182 30.86 -7.95 -4.50
C THR A 182 30.41 -7.93 -3.04
N ALA A 183 29.10 -7.86 -2.79
CA ALA A 183 28.56 -7.81 -1.44
C ALA A 183 28.74 -9.15 -0.71
N ARG A 184 29.20 -9.07 0.54
CA ARG A 184 29.38 -10.19 1.47
C ARG A 184 28.48 -9.98 2.68
N ASN A 185 28.22 -11.06 3.42
CA ASN A 185 27.47 -11.02 4.68
C ASN A 185 26.14 -10.25 4.57
N VAL A 186 25.40 -10.47 3.47
CA VAL A 186 24.17 -9.76 3.16
C VAL A 186 23.08 -10.12 4.17
N ARG A 187 22.56 -9.11 4.84
CA ARG A 187 21.47 -9.21 5.82
C ARG A 187 20.37 -8.21 5.46
N VAL A 188 19.14 -8.56 5.79
CA VAL A 188 17.99 -7.66 5.69
C VAL A 188 17.44 -7.33 7.07
N ARG A 189 16.95 -6.10 7.27
CA ARG A 189 16.31 -5.70 8.53
C ARG A 189 14.79 -5.93 8.43
N LEU A 190 14.30 -6.87 9.23
CA LEU A 190 12.89 -7.27 9.29
C LEU A 190 12.37 -7.08 10.71
N ALA A 191 11.38 -6.19 10.89
CA ALA A 191 10.83 -5.84 12.20
C ALA A 191 11.94 -5.49 13.21
N GLY A 192 12.88 -4.64 12.80
CA GLY A 192 14.03 -4.22 13.60
C GLY A 192 15.18 -5.22 13.70
N ARG A 193 14.98 -6.50 13.35
CA ARG A 193 15.99 -7.56 13.49
C ARG A 193 16.73 -7.81 12.17
N LEU A 194 18.05 -7.97 12.24
CA LEU A 194 18.83 -8.39 11.09
C LEU A 194 18.67 -9.89 10.86
N ARG A 195 18.34 -10.29 9.64
CA ARG A 195 18.31 -11.69 9.21
C ARG A 195 19.28 -11.89 8.06
N ALA A 196 20.08 -12.95 8.14
CA ALA A 196 20.93 -13.36 7.03
C ALA A 196 20.05 -13.76 5.83
N VAL A 197 20.43 -13.27 4.66
CA VAL A 197 19.82 -13.70 3.40
C VAL A 197 20.62 -14.91 2.91
N PRO A 198 19.97 -16.03 2.52
CA PRO A 198 20.66 -17.11 1.85
C PRO A 198 21.43 -16.55 0.65
N GLN A 199 22.75 -16.67 0.66
CA GLN A 199 23.57 -16.02 -0.37
C GLN A 199 23.30 -16.67 -1.73
N ALA A 200 22.65 -15.91 -2.59
CA ALA A 200 22.50 -16.22 -4.00
C ALA A 200 23.67 -15.63 -4.79
N ARG A 201 23.89 -16.14 -6.01
CA ARG A 201 24.89 -15.59 -6.93
C ARG A 201 24.59 -14.11 -7.19
N GLU A 202 25.64 -13.32 -7.40
CA GLU A 202 25.56 -11.91 -7.79
C GLU A 202 24.87 -10.99 -6.75
N GLY A 203 24.91 -11.39 -5.47
CA GLY A 203 24.31 -10.62 -4.37
C GLY A 203 22.80 -10.45 -4.51
N THR A 204 22.11 -11.38 -5.18
CA THR A 204 20.65 -11.36 -5.29
C THR A 204 20.02 -11.65 -3.93
N ILE A 205 18.95 -10.92 -3.60
CA ILE A 205 18.18 -11.14 -2.37
C ILE A 205 16.87 -11.81 -2.77
N LEU A 206 16.58 -12.95 -2.16
CA LEU A 206 15.28 -13.61 -2.26
C LEU A 206 15.04 -14.45 -1.01
N MET A 207 13.95 -14.17 -0.30
CA MET A 207 13.51 -14.99 0.82
C MET A 207 12.01 -14.84 1.05
N SER A 208 11.39 -15.88 1.59
CA SER A 208 10.04 -15.81 2.12
C SER A 208 10.08 -15.43 3.60
N VAL A 209 9.15 -14.59 4.04
CA VAL A 209 8.99 -14.18 5.43
C VAL A 209 7.53 -14.37 5.88
N ASP A 210 7.27 -14.18 7.17
CA ASP A 210 5.92 -14.23 7.72
C ASP A 210 5.00 -13.24 6.97
N ARG A 211 3.80 -13.68 6.61
CA ARG A 211 2.84 -12.86 5.86
C ARG A 211 2.46 -11.56 6.57
N ARG A 212 2.55 -11.52 7.91
CA ARG A 212 2.29 -10.33 8.75
C ARG A 212 3.42 -9.30 8.70
N PHE A 213 4.52 -9.57 7.98
CA PHE A 213 5.58 -8.60 7.82
C PHE A 213 5.07 -7.41 7.00
N TYR A 214 4.90 -6.26 7.65
CA TYR A 214 4.57 -5.00 7.00
C TYR A 214 5.85 -4.20 6.69
N GLY A 215 6.04 -3.80 5.44
CA GLY A 215 7.13 -2.90 5.06
C GLY A 215 7.43 -2.87 3.55
N ALA A 216 7.11 -1.74 2.89
CA ALA A 216 7.39 -1.52 1.48
C ALA A 216 8.89 -1.58 1.11
N HIS A 217 9.75 -1.06 1.99
CA HIS A 217 11.19 -1.03 1.83
C HIS A 217 11.86 -1.81 2.95
N VAL A 218 12.76 -2.72 2.57
CA VAL A 218 13.49 -3.56 3.50
C VAL A 218 14.97 -3.15 3.46
N PRO A 219 15.55 -2.60 4.54
CA PRO A 219 16.95 -2.24 4.49
C PRO A 219 17.85 -3.44 4.32
N VAL A 220 18.91 -3.20 3.57
CA VAL A 220 19.97 -4.15 3.32
C VAL A 220 21.22 -3.66 4.05
N VAL A 221 21.79 -4.56 4.84
CA VAL A 221 23.11 -4.40 5.45
C VAL A 221 24.04 -5.40 4.77
N ALA A 222 25.13 -4.92 4.19
CA ALA A 222 26.10 -5.78 3.51
C ALA A 222 27.52 -5.23 3.65
N GLU A 223 28.50 -6.11 3.56
CA GLU A 223 29.91 -5.77 3.56
C GLU A 223 30.44 -5.70 2.14
N TYR A 224 31.19 -4.66 1.81
CA TYR A 224 31.76 -4.45 0.49
C TYR A 224 33.29 -4.30 0.58
N PRO A 225 34.06 -4.97 -0.29
CA PRO A 225 35.51 -4.77 -0.37
C PRO A 225 35.87 -3.29 -0.51
N GLY A 226 36.78 -2.80 0.35
CA GLY A 226 37.24 -1.41 0.36
C GLY A 226 36.26 -0.38 0.92
N ARG A 227 35.01 -0.76 1.25
CA ARG A 227 34.01 0.17 1.83
C ARG A 227 33.50 -0.26 3.21
N GLY A 228 33.78 -1.50 3.62
CA GLY A 228 33.31 -2.06 4.88
C GLY A 228 31.80 -2.32 4.88
N THR A 229 31.18 -2.27 6.06
CA THR A 229 29.74 -2.51 6.23
C THR A 229 28.93 -1.28 5.82
N VAL A 230 28.06 -1.45 4.83
CA VAL A 230 27.09 -0.45 4.40
C VAL A 230 25.68 -0.86 4.85
N ASP A 231 25.02 0.03 5.57
CA ASP A 231 23.59 -0.07 5.91
C ASP A 231 22.81 0.90 5.00
N SER A 232 21.93 0.35 4.15
CA SER A 232 21.18 1.12 3.15
C SER A 232 20.26 2.16 3.81
N GLN A 233 19.73 1.87 5.00
CA GLN A 233 18.91 2.81 5.77
C GLN A 233 19.77 3.97 6.28
N ARG A 234 20.90 3.65 6.93
CA ARG A 234 21.81 4.69 7.44
C ARG A 234 22.29 5.61 6.31
N ARG A 235 22.55 5.05 5.13
CA ARG A 235 22.92 5.82 3.94
C ARG A 235 21.80 6.72 3.45
N GLN A 236 20.56 6.23 3.41
CA GLN A 236 19.38 7.03 3.07
C GLN A 236 19.21 8.19 4.07
N GLU A 237 19.32 7.92 5.37
CA GLU A 237 19.26 8.94 6.42
C GLU A 237 20.38 9.98 6.28
N GLN A 238 21.61 9.55 5.93
CA GLN A 238 22.73 10.46 5.67
C GLN A 238 22.52 11.31 4.42
N ALA A 239 22.02 10.71 3.33
CA ALA A 239 21.69 11.42 2.11
C ALA A 239 20.59 12.47 2.35
N GLU A 240 19.57 12.11 3.13
CA GLU A 240 18.52 13.04 3.55
C GLU A 240 19.07 14.17 4.44
N LYS A 241 19.92 13.85 5.43
CA LYS A 241 20.60 14.86 6.26
C LYS A 241 21.48 15.80 5.43
N ARG A 242 22.21 15.27 4.45
CA ARG A 242 23.06 16.05 3.54
C ARG A 242 22.22 16.99 2.68
N MET A 243 21.20 16.46 2.00
CA MET A 243 20.23 17.26 1.25
C MET A 243 19.61 18.35 2.12
N ASN A 244 19.28 18.05 3.39
CA ASN A 244 18.75 19.05 4.31
C ASN A 244 19.77 20.14 4.67
N ARG A 245 21.05 19.80 4.85
CA ARG A 245 22.10 20.80 5.14
C ARG A 245 22.38 21.70 3.94
N GLU A 246 22.40 21.11 2.74
CA GLU A 246 22.73 21.80 1.49
C GLU A 246 21.52 22.55 0.90
N ALA A 247 20.29 22.23 1.31
CA ALA A 247 19.10 22.90 0.81
C ALA A 247 19.11 24.41 1.15
N PRO A 248 18.74 25.29 0.18
CA PRO A 248 18.54 26.71 0.44
C PRO A 248 17.61 26.96 1.63
N ARG A 249 17.83 28.05 2.39
CA ARG A 249 17.02 28.35 3.60
C ARG A 249 15.52 28.38 3.33
N TRP A 250 15.08 28.91 2.18
CA TRP A 250 13.67 28.94 1.80
C TRP A 250 13.10 27.53 1.61
N LEU A 251 13.88 26.63 0.98
CA LEU A 251 13.50 25.23 0.79
C LEU A 251 13.52 24.48 2.13
N ARG A 252 14.48 24.77 3.02
CA ARG A 252 14.48 24.27 4.39
C ARG A 252 13.32 24.76 5.23
N ARG A 253 12.84 26.00 5.08
CA ARG A 253 11.63 26.47 5.76
C ARG A 253 10.40 25.71 5.26
N ARG A 254 10.28 25.54 3.93
CA ARG A 254 9.18 24.79 3.31
C ARG A 254 9.20 23.29 3.63
N LEU A 255 10.39 22.69 3.70
CA LEU A 255 10.60 21.26 4.00
C LEU A 255 10.70 20.97 5.50
N GLY A 256 11.13 21.93 6.31
CA GLY A 256 11.35 21.79 7.75
C GLY A 256 10.07 21.71 8.56
N GLU A 257 8.95 22.24 8.04
CA GLU A 257 7.62 22.01 8.58
C GLU A 257 7.02 20.65 8.15
N THR A 258 7.61 19.97 7.16
CA THR A 258 7.06 18.73 6.58
C THR A 258 7.92 17.48 6.79
N ARG A 259 9.21 17.58 7.11
CA ARG A 259 10.08 16.41 7.29
C ARG A 259 10.24 16.05 8.75
N ALA A 260 9.34 15.20 9.20
CA ALA A 260 9.49 14.55 10.49
C ALA A 260 10.45 13.37 10.38
N ALA A 261 11.06 12.99 11.51
CA ALA A 261 11.89 11.79 11.58
C ALA A 261 11.07 10.60 11.06
N ALA A 262 11.63 9.83 10.12
CA ALA A 262 11.00 8.61 9.64
C ALA A 262 10.49 7.78 10.82
N PRO A 263 9.33 7.09 10.69
CA PRO A 263 8.93 6.13 11.69
C PRO A 263 10.08 5.16 11.91
N ARG A 264 10.26 4.72 13.17
CA ARG A 264 11.23 3.66 13.41
C ARG A 264 10.78 2.43 12.62
N GLN A 265 11.70 1.72 11.98
CA GLN A 265 11.33 0.59 11.13
C GLN A 265 10.89 -0.65 11.90
N ASP A 266 11.16 -0.68 13.20
CA ASP A 266 10.60 -1.65 14.14
C ASP A 266 9.22 -1.23 14.67
N ALA A 267 8.73 -0.04 14.31
CA ALA A 267 7.42 0.41 14.73
C ALA A 267 6.36 -0.46 14.07
N THR A 268 5.51 -1.06 14.90
CA THR A 268 4.34 -1.81 14.43
C THR A 268 3.41 -0.86 13.67
N VAL A 269 3.19 -1.18 12.39
CA VAL A 269 2.21 -0.47 11.57
C VAL A 269 0.82 -0.99 11.89
N ARG A 270 -0.16 -0.09 11.94
CA ARG A 270 -1.57 -0.39 12.19
C ARG A 270 -2.44 0.40 11.24
N ILE A 271 -3.70 0.00 11.07
CA ILE A 271 -4.68 0.79 10.32
C ILE A 271 -5.27 1.85 11.25
N GLY A 272 -4.99 3.12 10.99
CA GLY A 272 -5.40 4.25 11.82
C GLY A 272 -6.77 4.81 11.48
N ALA A 273 -7.17 4.74 10.21
CA ALA A 273 -8.51 5.09 9.75
C ALA A 273 -8.96 4.12 8.66
N ARG A 274 -10.27 3.90 8.55
CA ARG A 274 -10.90 3.05 7.53
C ARG A 274 -12.04 3.80 6.84
N ALA A 275 -12.21 3.52 5.55
CA ALA A 275 -13.38 3.94 4.78
C ALA A 275 -13.80 2.80 3.85
N ALA A 276 -15.10 2.62 3.66
CA ALA A 276 -15.61 1.72 2.64
C ALA A 276 -15.23 2.24 1.25
N ASP A 277 -15.03 1.33 0.31
CA ASP A 277 -14.98 1.68 -1.11
C ASP A 277 -16.39 2.08 -1.56
N PRO A 278 -16.61 3.30 -2.08
CA PRO A 278 -17.93 3.68 -2.60
C PRO A 278 -18.44 2.76 -3.72
N SER A 279 -17.54 2.06 -4.42
CA SER A 279 -17.86 1.10 -5.49
C SER A 279 -18.05 -0.33 -5.00
N GLY A 280 -17.96 -0.58 -3.68
CA GLY A 280 -18.15 -1.91 -3.08
C GLY A 280 -16.96 -2.87 -3.22
N GLY A 281 -15.79 -2.36 -3.61
CA GLY A 281 -14.52 -3.11 -3.60
C GLY A 281 -13.83 -3.12 -2.24
N LEU A 282 -12.50 -3.33 -2.25
CA LEU A 282 -11.70 -3.45 -1.03
C LEU A 282 -11.72 -2.14 -0.22
N PRO A 283 -11.95 -2.18 1.10
CA PRO A 283 -11.98 -0.98 1.90
C PRO A 283 -10.64 -0.25 1.84
N PHE A 284 -10.67 1.07 2.02
CA PHE A 284 -9.48 1.89 2.12
C PHE A 284 -9.06 2.08 3.57
N GLY A 285 -7.76 2.23 3.77
CA GLY A 285 -7.14 2.47 5.07
C GLY A 285 -6.06 3.53 5.02
N VAL A 286 -5.71 4.05 6.20
CA VAL A 286 -4.51 4.86 6.39
C VAL A 286 -3.58 4.12 7.35
N PRO A 287 -2.37 3.73 6.94
CA PRO A 287 -1.44 3.08 7.83
C PRO A 287 -0.85 4.10 8.80
N ILE A 288 -0.69 3.74 10.07
CA ILE A 288 -0.08 4.56 11.11
C ILE A 288 1.00 3.76 11.84
N ALA A 289 2.02 4.45 12.34
CA ALA A 289 3.00 3.85 13.25
C ALA A 289 3.53 4.89 14.25
N ARG A 290 4.09 4.41 15.36
CA ARG A 290 4.70 5.28 16.36
C ARG A 290 6.10 5.69 15.92
N GLY A 291 6.32 7.00 15.75
CA GLY A 291 7.62 7.60 15.52
C GLY A 291 8.26 8.16 16.79
N PRO A 292 9.50 8.69 16.70
CA PRO A 292 10.19 9.31 17.84
C PRO A 292 9.46 10.54 18.40
N ARG A 293 8.65 11.21 17.57
CA ARG A 293 7.90 12.44 17.88
C ARG A 293 6.39 12.22 17.70
N GLY A 294 5.84 11.14 18.26
CA GLY A 294 4.40 10.87 18.19
C GLY A 294 4.01 9.93 17.06
N TRP A 295 2.84 10.14 16.46
CA TRP A 295 2.30 9.26 15.42
C TRP A 295 2.72 9.71 14.02
N CYS A 296 2.99 8.72 13.18
CA CYS A 296 3.19 8.87 11.75
C CYS A 296 1.98 8.28 11.02
N ALA A 297 1.52 8.92 9.94
CA ALA A 297 0.51 8.37 9.03
C ALA A 297 1.04 8.27 7.59
N GLY A 298 0.86 7.12 6.94
CA GLY A 298 1.24 6.93 5.55
C GLY A 298 0.21 7.45 4.56
N GLN A 299 0.41 7.12 3.28
CA GLN A 299 -0.59 7.39 2.25
C GLN A 299 -1.77 6.41 2.39
N PRO A 300 -3.00 6.85 2.10
CA PRO A 300 -4.13 5.95 2.02
C PRO A 300 -3.96 4.91 0.90
N GLY A 301 -4.47 3.71 1.12
CA GLY A 301 -4.46 2.61 0.14
C GLY A 301 -5.55 1.59 0.43
N ARG A 302 -5.58 0.51 -0.35
CA ARG A 302 -6.50 -0.61 -0.14
C ARG A 302 -6.07 -1.44 1.07
N ILE A 303 -7.04 -1.92 1.83
CA ILE A 303 -6.83 -2.81 2.96
C ILE A 303 -6.97 -4.25 2.47
N VAL A 304 -5.97 -5.06 2.78
CA VAL A 304 -6.03 -6.51 2.69
C VAL A 304 -5.50 -7.05 4.02
N GLU A 305 -6.32 -7.81 4.74
CA GLU A 305 -6.01 -8.23 6.12
C GLU A 305 -5.67 -7.00 7.02
N ASP A 306 -4.46 -6.96 7.58
CA ASP A 306 -3.92 -5.86 8.39
C ASP A 306 -2.98 -4.91 7.62
N HIS A 307 -2.85 -5.10 6.31
CA HIS A 307 -2.00 -4.29 5.45
C HIS A 307 -2.76 -3.13 4.79
N VAL A 308 -2.03 -2.08 4.43
CA VAL A 308 -2.52 -0.97 3.62
C VAL A 308 -1.55 -0.73 2.47
N GLY A 309 -2.04 -0.88 1.25
CA GLY A 309 -1.15 -0.86 0.11
C GLY A 309 -1.83 -0.59 -1.21
N TYR A 310 -1.00 -0.70 -2.25
CA TYR A 310 -1.40 -0.73 -3.64
C TYR A 310 -1.73 -2.17 -4.05
N VAL A 311 -2.93 -2.39 -4.59
CA VAL A 311 -3.31 -3.69 -5.15
C VAL A 311 -3.18 -3.64 -6.66
N ASP A 312 -2.21 -4.37 -7.20
CA ASP A 312 -2.11 -4.65 -8.62
C ASP A 312 -3.02 -5.83 -8.95
N ARG A 313 -4.23 -5.56 -9.47
CA ARG A 313 -5.16 -6.64 -9.82
C ARG A 313 -4.64 -7.54 -10.94
N ARG A 314 -3.80 -7.01 -11.84
CA ARG A 314 -3.24 -7.77 -12.97
C ARG A 314 -2.19 -8.77 -12.50
N THR A 315 -1.36 -8.38 -11.53
CA THR A 315 -0.34 -9.28 -10.97
C THR A 315 -0.80 -9.97 -9.68
N GLY A 316 -1.98 -9.66 -9.14
CA GLY A 316 -2.41 -10.23 -7.87
C GLY A 316 -1.46 -9.89 -6.72
N LEU A 317 -0.87 -8.70 -6.74
CA LEU A 317 0.09 -8.27 -5.73
C LEU A 317 -0.49 -7.14 -4.89
N LEU A 318 -0.29 -7.22 -3.59
CA LEU A 318 -0.30 -6.09 -2.72
C LEU A 318 1.15 -5.61 -2.50
N ARG A 319 1.35 -4.29 -2.59
CA ARG A 319 2.58 -3.61 -2.17
C ARG A 319 2.22 -2.64 -1.06
N ASP A 320 2.81 -2.82 0.11
CA ASP A 320 2.58 -1.89 1.22
C ASP A 320 2.91 -0.46 0.78
N LEU A 321 2.07 0.48 1.20
CA LEU A 321 2.42 1.89 1.07
C LEU A 321 3.42 2.24 2.17
N ALA A 322 4.54 2.82 1.76
CA ALA A 322 5.54 3.31 2.69
C ALA A 322 4.89 4.35 3.61
N LEU A 323 5.16 4.23 4.92
CA LEU A 323 4.95 5.32 5.85
C LEU A 323 5.96 6.42 5.50
N GLY A 324 5.56 7.35 4.64
CA GLY A 324 6.42 8.45 4.23
C GLY A 324 6.86 9.28 5.44
N THR A 325 8.10 9.79 5.40
CA THR A 325 8.66 10.70 6.43
C THR A 325 7.86 12.00 6.59
N MET A 326 7.02 12.30 5.61
CA MET A 326 6.37 13.60 5.48
C MET A 326 5.14 13.82 6.38
N ASN A 327 4.78 12.83 7.22
CA ASN A 327 3.53 12.87 7.99
C ASN A 327 3.74 12.34 9.43
N CYS A 328 4.88 12.58 10.07
CA CYS A 328 5.00 12.35 11.52
C CYS A 328 4.87 13.67 12.28
N SER A 329 3.64 14.18 12.35
CA SER A 329 3.35 15.43 13.03
C SER A 329 2.88 15.16 14.45
N HIS A 330 3.40 15.93 15.41
CA HIS A 330 2.60 16.29 16.57
C HIS A 330 1.67 17.42 16.11
N PRO A 331 0.34 17.32 16.30
CA PRO A 331 -0.49 18.51 16.27
C PRO A 331 0.02 19.43 17.38
N THR A 332 0.74 20.50 17.03
CA THR A 332 1.14 21.51 18.01
C THR A 332 -0.13 22.20 18.48
N PRO A 333 -0.41 22.25 19.80
CA PRO A 333 -1.55 23.00 20.32
C PRO A 333 -1.54 24.44 19.77
N GLY A 334 -2.65 24.87 19.16
CA GLY A 334 -2.78 26.21 18.58
C GLY A 334 -2.33 26.40 17.12
N ARG A 335 -1.74 25.38 16.46
CA ARG A 335 -1.45 25.39 15.00
C ARG A 335 -2.16 24.24 14.27
N GLU A 336 -3.43 24.07 14.58
CA GLU A 336 -4.25 22.99 14.05
C GLU A 336 -4.64 23.32 12.60
N SER A 337 -3.96 22.71 11.64
CA SER A 337 -4.43 22.69 10.25
C SER A 337 -5.44 21.56 10.11
N LEU A 338 -6.64 21.83 9.60
CA LEU A 338 -7.58 20.79 9.18
C LEU A 338 -7.10 20.14 7.86
N LEU A 339 -6.22 20.82 7.12
CA LEU A 339 -5.64 20.33 5.87
C LEU A 339 -4.45 19.41 6.16
N GLY A 340 -4.69 18.12 5.94
CA GLY A 340 -3.66 17.12 5.60
C GLY A 340 -3.84 16.59 4.16
N VAL A 341 -4.47 17.38 3.28
CA VAL A 341 -5.00 16.92 1.99
C VAL A 341 -3.91 16.31 1.12
N ARG A 342 -3.95 14.99 1.00
CA ARG A 342 -3.36 14.28 -0.13
C ARG A 342 -4.50 13.59 -0.86
N GLY A 343 -5.00 14.28 -1.89
CA GLY A 343 -5.78 13.64 -2.94
C GLY A 343 -4.86 12.75 -3.76
N GLY A 344 -5.26 11.50 -3.96
CA GLY A 344 -4.68 10.63 -4.96
C GLY A 344 -5.80 9.87 -5.65
N GLY A 345 -5.60 9.53 -6.92
CA GLY A 345 -6.40 8.51 -7.58
C GLY A 345 -6.02 7.13 -7.06
N ASP A 346 -6.91 6.15 -7.18
CA ASP A 346 -6.48 4.76 -7.08
C ASP A 346 -5.43 4.56 -8.18
N LEU A 347 -4.18 4.33 -7.78
CA LEU A 347 -3.18 3.94 -8.76
C LEU A 347 -3.49 2.54 -9.29
N GLY A 348 -4.24 1.75 -8.52
CA GLY A 348 -4.61 0.38 -8.84
C GLY A 348 -5.34 0.40 -10.16
N GLN A 349 -4.68 -0.09 -11.20
CA GLN A 349 -5.33 -0.31 -12.48
C GLN A 349 -6.37 -1.41 -12.29
N GLU A 350 -7.57 -1.05 -11.86
CA GLU A 350 -8.73 -1.80 -12.29
C GLU A 350 -8.73 -1.75 -13.82
N PRO A 351 -8.61 -2.90 -14.50
CA PRO A 351 -8.68 -2.90 -15.95
C PRO A 351 -10.03 -2.27 -16.34
N PRO A 352 -10.04 -1.22 -17.18
CA PRO A 352 -11.26 -0.50 -17.54
C PRO A 352 -12.30 -1.41 -18.24
N ASP A 353 -11.90 -2.61 -18.66
CA ASP A 353 -12.63 -3.46 -19.60
C ASP A 353 -13.28 -4.70 -18.97
N ARG A 354 -13.28 -4.84 -17.63
CA ARG A 354 -14.12 -5.84 -16.96
C ARG A 354 -15.23 -5.15 -16.18
N ALA A 355 -16.19 -4.61 -16.93
CA ALA A 355 -17.56 -4.70 -16.47
C ALA A 355 -17.84 -6.19 -16.25
N ASP A 356 -17.98 -6.60 -14.99
CA ASP A 356 -18.36 -7.96 -14.64
C ASP A 356 -19.74 -8.26 -15.23
N ALA A 357 -19.78 -8.70 -16.49
CA ALA A 357 -20.98 -9.12 -17.21
C ALA A 357 -21.66 -10.37 -16.60
N GLY A 358 -21.18 -10.85 -15.45
CA GLY A 358 -21.72 -12.00 -14.75
C GLY A 358 -21.85 -11.83 -13.23
N SER A 359 -21.67 -10.63 -12.68
CA SER A 359 -22.03 -10.39 -11.28
C SER A 359 -23.44 -9.82 -11.23
N ASP A 360 -24.39 -10.51 -10.60
CA ASP A 360 -25.75 -10.02 -10.28
C ASP A 360 -25.74 -8.82 -9.29
N ARG A 361 -24.60 -8.13 -9.16
CA ARG A 361 -24.54 -6.87 -8.43
C ARG A 361 -25.21 -5.82 -9.30
N VAL A 362 -26.31 -5.25 -8.78
CA VAL A 362 -26.86 -3.98 -9.27
C VAL A 362 -25.68 -3.02 -9.42
N ALA A 363 -25.28 -2.76 -10.66
CA ALA A 363 -24.22 -1.83 -10.97
C ALA A 363 -24.71 -0.44 -10.57
N ARG A 364 -24.47 -0.06 -9.31
CA ARG A 364 -24.45 1.36 -8.96
C ARG A 364 -23.46 1.98 -9.94
N ARG A 365 -23.90 3.02 -10.65
CA ARG A 365 -23.06 3.76 -11.62
C ARG A 365 -21.88 4.37 -10.87
N ALA A 366 -20.86 3.54 -10.61
CA ALA A 366 -19.59 3.97 -10.07
C ALA A 366 -18.89 4.77 -11.17
N LEU A 367 -18.39 5.94 -10.81
CA LEU A 367 -17.54 6.71 -11.70
C LEU A 367 -16.17 6.02 -11.78
N PRO A 368 -15.46 6.17 -12.92
CA PRO A 368 -14.09 5.70 -12.98
C PRO A 368 -13.21 6.48 -11.98
N ASP A 369 -12.23 5.80 -11.39
CA ASP A 369 -11.34 6.28 -10.34
C ASP A 369 -12.02 6.57 -8.99
N VAL A 370 -11.21 6.92 -7.99
CA VAL A 370 -11.67 7.41 -6.69
C VAL A 370 -10.89 8.65 -6.30
N THR A 371 -11.47 9.48 -5.45
CA THR A 371 -10.75 10.56 -4.77
C THR A 371 -10.79 10.31 -3.28
N TYR A 372 -9.64 10.11 -2.65
CA TYR A 372 -9.59 10.07 -1.19
C TYR A 372 -9.05 11.38 -0.59
N VAL A 373 -9.51 11.70 0.61
CA VAL A 373 -9.00 12.79 1.44
C VAL A 373 -8.72 12.23 2.82
N ALA A 374 -7.47 12.34 3.26
CA ALA A 374 -7.05 11.84 4.56
C ALA A 374 -6.14 12.85 5.25
N GLY A 375 -6.01 12.73 6.56
CA GLY A 375 -5.11 13.55 7.34
C GLY A 375 -5.09 13.14 8.81
N MET A 376 -4.06 13.61 9.52
CA MET A 376 -4.03 13.58 10.98
C MET A 376 -4.52 14.92 11.51
N VAL A 377 -5.31 14.91 12.57
CA VAL A 377 -5.90 16.12 13.17
C VAL A 377 -5.60 16.18 14.67
N SER A 378 -5.94 17.32 15.28
CA SER A 378 -5.87 17.50 16.73
C SER A 378 -6.69 16.43 17.46
N PRO A 379 -6.21 15.89 18.59
CA PRO A 379 -7.00 15.03 19.48
C PRO A 379 -8.28 15.68 20.00
N GLN A 380 -8.34 17.01 20.00
CA GLN A 380 -9.52 17.77 20.40
C GLN A 380 -10.60 17.80 19.32
N LEU A 381 -10.29 17.45 18.06
CA LEU A 381 -11.28 17.44 16.99
C LEU A 381 -12.25 16.27 17.19
N ARG A 382 -13.54 16.58 17.32
CA ARG A 382 -14.62 15.58 17.53
C ARG A 382 -15.23 15.15 16.21
N THR A 383 -15.52 16.10 15.33
CA THR A 383 -16.11 15.83 14.02
C THR A 383 -15.45 16.69 12.96
N LEU A 384 -15.34 16.15 11.75
CA LEU A 384 -14.87 16.83 10.57
C LEU A 384 -15.90 16.66 9.46
N THR A 385 -16.47 17.76 8.99
CA THR A 385 -17.35 17.77 7.81
C THR A 385 -16.56 18.23 6.60
N LEU A 386 -16.44 17.37 5.61
CA LEU A 386 -15.82 17.65 4.32
C LEU A 386 -16.91 17.86 3.28
N ARG A 387 -16.84 18.98 2.57
CA ARG A 387 -17.71 19.27 1.44
C ARG A 387 -16.86 19.28 0.18
N SER A 388 -17.10 18.32 -0.70
CA SER A 388 -16.57 18.30 -2.06
C SER A 388 -17.56 18.95 -3.04
N PRO A 389 -17.18 19.16 -4.32
CA PRO A 389 -18.12 19.63 -5.32
C PRO A 389 -19.35 18.73 -5.54
N ARG A 390 -19.30 17.46 -5.12
CA ARG A 390 -20.35 16.47 -5.39
C ARG A 390 -21.00 15.87 -4.16
N ASP A 391 -20.37 15.98 -2.99
CA ASP A 391 -20.77 15.21 -1.82
C ASP A 391 -20.35 15.92 -0.52
N VAL A 392 -21.10 15.69 0.56
CA VAL A 392 -20.81 16.20 1.91
C VAL A 392 -20.74 15.02 2.87
N ARG A 393 -19.61 14.85 3.54
CA ARG A 393 -19.40 13.77 4.50
C ARG A 393 -18.91 14.29 5.83
N THR A 394 -19.55 13.84 6.91
CA THR A 394 -19.07 14.08 8.27
C THR A 394 -18.43 12.80 8.78
N VAL A 395 -17.18 12.92 9.23
CA VAL A 395 -16.42 11.81 9.81
C VAL A 395 -15.93 12.15 11.21
N VAL A 396 -15.76 11.12 12.01
CA VAL A 396 -15.10 11.19 13.31
C VAL A 396 -13.66 10.70 13.11
N PRO A 397 -12.63 11.46 13.52
CA PRO A 397 -11.25 10.99 13.50
C PRO A 397 -11.10 9.70 14.31
N GLN A 398 -10.33 8.75 13.78
CA GLN A 398 -10.21 7.39 14.27
C GLN A 398 -8.83 7.11 14.88
N GLY A 399 -8.82 6.16 15.81
CA GLY A 399 -7.60 5.58 16.37
C GLY A 399 -6.76 6.54 17.22
N PRO A 400 -5.63 6.04 17.76
CA PRO A 400 -4.78 6.81 18.68
C PRO A 400 -4.02 7.96 18.00
N ALA A 401 -3.95 7.94 16.66
CA ALA A 401 -3.31 8.98 15.86
C ALA A 401 -4.29 10.05 15.38
N HIS A 402 -5.58 9.97 15.75
CA HIS A 402 -6.64 10.89 15.32
C HIS A 402 -6.59 11.14 13.80
N VAL A 403 -6.65 10.05 13.04
CA VAL A 403 -6.61 10.09 11.58
C VAL A 403 -8.01 10.07 11.02
N TYR A 404 -8.27 10.83 9.97
CA TYR A 404 -9.50 10.70 9.21
C TYR A 404 -9.20 10.21 7.79
N LEU A 405 -10.19 9.55 7.19
CA LEU A 405 -10.18 9.13 5.80
C LEU A 405 -11.59 9.25 5.23
N VAL A 406 -11.69 9.87 4.06
CA VAL A 406 -12.91 9.94 3.27
C VAL A 406 -12.58 9.51 1.86
N VAL A 407 -13.40 8.65 1.28
CA VAL A 407 -13.24 8.16 -0.10
C VAL A 407 -14.50 8.48 -0.88
N TYR A 408 -14.34 9.23 -1.96
CA TYR A 408 -15.38 9.60 -2.89
C TYR A 408 -15.24 8.79 -4.18
N ASP A 409 -16.39 8.51 -4.79
CA ASP A 409 -16.46 7.94 -6.12
C ASP A 409 -16.07 8.98 -7.18
N GLY A 410 -15.24 8.57 -8.13
CA GLY A 410 -14.73 9.40 -9.21
C GLY A 410 -13.60 10.36 -8.83
N ARG A 411 -13.03 11.02 -9.85
CA ARG A 411 -11.96 12.02 -9.71
C ARG A 411 -12.50 13.45 -9.65
N PHE A 412 -11.99 14.25 -8.70
CA PHE A 412 -12.21 15.71 -8.67
C PHE A 412 -11.02 16.45 -9.29
N THR A 413 -11.13 16.83 -10.56
CA THR A 413 -10.06 17.58 -11.27
C THR A 413 -10.10 19.09 -11.01
N THR A 414 -11.26 19.63 -10.64
CA THR A 414 -11.48 21.06 -10.37
C THR A 414 -12.42 21.27 -9.19
N GLY A 415 -12.51 22.51 -8.70
CA GLY A 415 -13.44 22.90 -7.64
C GLY A 415 -12.75 23.27 -6.33
N THR A 416 -13.51 23.24 -5.23
CA THR A 416 -13.02 23.59 -3.89
C THR A 416 -13.47 22.53 -2.89
N LEU A 417 -12.53 22.01 -2.10
CA LEU A 417 -12.84 21.22 -0.92
C LEU A 417 -12.96 22.16 0.28
N ARG A 418 -14.07 22.07 1.02
CA ARG A 418 -14.29 22.82 2.27
C ARG A 418 -14.30 21.87 3.46
N TYR A 419 -13.72 22.32 4.56
CA TYR A 419 -13.56 21.58 5.80
C TYR A 419 -14.21 22.39 6.92
N GLU A 420 -15.05 21.75 7.72
CA GLU A 420 -15.57 22.30 8.98
C GLU A 420 -15.26 21.31 10.10
N GLY A 421 -14.35 21.69 10.99
CA GLY A 421 -13.99 20.92 12.16
C GLY A 421 -14.70 21.45 13.40
N ARG A 422 -15.28 20.55 14.21
CA ARG A 422 -15.84 20.89 15.53
C ARG A 422 -15.00 20.25 16.63
N TYR A 423 -14.54 21.08 17.56
CA TYR A 423 -13.62 20.70 18.63
C TYR A 423 -14.36 20.44 19.94
N ALA A 424 -13.67 19.78 20.88
CA ALA A 424 -14.20 19.43 22.19
C ALA A 424 -14.56 20.64 23.07
N ASP A 425 -13.89 21.77 22.85
CA ASP A 425 -14.11 23.07 23.51
C ASP A 425 -15.27 23.88 22.88
N GLY A 426 -15.99 23.30 21.91
CA GLY A 426 -17.05 23.98 21.16
C GLY A 426 -16.56 24.87 20.01
N ARG A 427 -15.24 25.04 19.85
CA ARG A 427 -14.67 25.82 18.74
C ARG A 427 -14.99 25.17 17.40
N ILE A 428 -15.29 26.02 16.42
CA ILE A 428 -15.48 25.62 15.03
C ILE A 428 -14.37 26.24 14.19
N GLN A 429 -13.68 25.41 13.42
CA GLN A 429 -12.69 25.87 12.46
C GLN A 429 -13.15 25.54 11.05
N ARG A 430 -13.00 26.51 10.15
CA ARG A 430 -13.33 26.34 8.73
C ARG A 430 -12.10 26.57 7.88
N GLN A 431 -11.94 25.72 6.87
CA GLN A 431 -10.84 25.83 5.92
C GLN A 431 -11.32 25.46 4.53
N SER A 432 -10.66 25.97 3.49
CA SER A 432 -10.93 25.55 2.12
C SER A 432 -9.63 25.39 1.35
N THR A 433 -9.62 24.50 0.38
CA THR A 433 -8.53 24.36 -0.57
C THR A 433 -9.08 24.24 -1.98
N ARG A 434 -8.49 24.97 -2.92
CA ARG A 434 -8.82 24.84 -4.34
C ARG A 434 -8.16 23.58 -4.88
N LEU A 435 -8.91 22.82 -5.66
CA LEU A 435 -8.39 21.69 -6.43
C LEU A 435 -7.71 22.26 -7.68
N SER A 436 -6.39 22.28 -7.68
CA SER A 436 -5.58 22.48 -8.88
C SER A 436 -5.24 21.09 -9.43
N GLY A 437 -5.66 20.79 -10.67
CA GLY A 437 -5.59 19.47 -11.30
C GLY A 437 -4.41 18.62 -10.82
N PHE A 438 -4.74 17.58 -10.05
CA PHE A 438 -3.81 16.52 -9.66
C PHE A 438 -3.38 15.70 -10.86
#